data_AF-A0A3D4GTH0-F1
#
_entry.id   AF-A0A3D4GTH0-F1
#
_cell.length_a   1.000
_cell.length_b   1.000
_cell.length_c   1.000
_cell.angle_alpha   90.00
_cell.angle_beta   90.00
_cell.angle_gamma   90.00
#
_symmetry.space_group_name_H-M   'P 1'
#
loop_
_entity.id
_entity.type
_entity.pdbx_description
1 polymer ?
#
loop_
_entity_poly.entity_id
_entity_poly.type
_entity_poly.pdbx_seq_one_letter_code
_entity_poly.pdbx_strand_id
1 'polypeptide(L)'
;MAIGDLPTLNAALNSLCTIFLILGYRKIKAGAIEVHKKLMLVALILSALFLISYVAYHVQVGSVPYTHHDWTRPLYLAILIPHVILAALNAPLVVALVCFAWRK
;
A
#
# COMPACT_ATOMS: atom_id res chain seq x y z
N MET A 1 10.10 -15.53 -12.76
CA MET A 1 9.42 -15.19 -11.50
C MET A 1 8.26 -16.16 -11.32
N ALA A 2 8.27 -16.97 -10.27
CA ALA A 2 7.15 -17.86 -9.98
C ALA A 2 6.01 -17.03 -9.36
N ILE A 3 4.77 -17.41 -9.62
CA ILE A 3 3.57 -16.70 -9.12
C ILE A 3 3.54 -16.67 -7.57
N GLY A 4 4.28 -17.56 -6.91
CA GLY A 4 4.46 -17.60 -5.45
C GLY A 4 5.32 -16.49 -4.84
N ASP A 5 6.12 -15.75 -5.62
CA ASP A 5 6.99 -14.67 -5.11
C ASP A 5 6.31 -13.29 -5.12
N LEU A 6 5.12 -13.19 -5.73
CA LEU A 6 4.38 -11.94 -5.84
C LEU A 6 3.86 -11.44 -4.47
N PRO A 7 3.38 -12.28 -3.53
CA PRO A 7 3.01 -11.84 -2.19
C PRO A 7 4.19 -11.27 -1.38
N THR A 8 5.37 -11.88 -1.47
CA THR A 8 6.58 -11.39 -0.79
C THR A 8 7.08 -10.08 -1.39
N LEU A 9 7.01 -9.94 -2.72
CA LEU A 9 7.28 -8.66 -3.39
C LEU A 9 6.30 -7.56 -2.96
N ASN A 10 5.01 -7.89 -2.90
CA ASN A 10 3.96 -6.97 -2.45
C ASN A 10 4.19 -6.51 -1.00
N ALA A 11 4.55 -7.42 -0.11
CA ALA A 11 4.90 -7.10 1.28
C ALA A 11 6.16 -6.21 1.36
N ALA A 12 7.18 -6.47 0.53
CA ALA A 12 8.40 -5.67 0.48
C ALA A 12 8.12 -4.24 -0.02
N LEU A 13 7.34 -4.09 -1.09
CA LEU A 13 6.96 -2.79 -1.64
C LEU A 13 6.17 -1.94 -0.63
N ASN A 14 5.20 -2.54 0.08
CA ASN A 14 4.45 -1.84 1.13
C ASN A 14 5.31 -1.49 2.35
N SER A 15 6.25 -2.36 2.72
CA SER A 15 7.19 -2.09 3.81
C SER A 15 8.09 -0.91 3.46
N LEU A 16 8.63 -0.87 2.23
CA LEU A 16 9.40 0.27 1.73
C LEU A 16 8.54 1.54 1.71
N CYS A 17 7.32 1.49 1.19
CA CYS A 17 6.39 2.61 1.20
C CYS A 17 6.20 3.18 2.62
N THR A 18 5.99 2.29 3.61
CA THR A 18 5.85 2.67 5.02
C THR A 18 7.10 3.39 5.55
N ILE A 19 8.30 2.91 5.21
CA ILE A 19 9.57 3.56 5.58
C ILE A 19 9.64 4.97 4.98
N PHE A 20 9.33 5.13 3.69
CA PHE A 20 9.35 6.45 3.03
C PHE A 20 8.31 7.41 3.64
N LEU A 21 7.12 6.93 4.01
CA LEU A 21 6.11 7.74 4.70
C LEU A 21 6.58 8.20 6.08
N ILE A 22 7.18 7.30 6.88
CA ILE A 22 7.74 7.64 8.20
C ILE A 22 8.87 8.67 8.06
N LEU A 23 9.78 8.46 7.12
CA LEU A 23 10.87 9.42 6.85
C LEU A 23 10.30 10.77 6.38
N GLY A 24 9.30 10.75 5.51
CA GLY A 24 8.60 11.94 5.04
C GLY A 24 7.95 12.73 6.17
N TYR A 25 7.29 12.04 7.11
CA TYR A 25 6.71 12.64 8.31
C TYR A 25 7.78 13.29 9.21
N ARG A 26 8.92 12.62 9.40
CA ARG A 26 10.04 13.19 10.17
C ARG A 26 10.62 14.43 9.48
N LYS A 27 10.71 14.44 8.15
CA LYS A 27 11.26 15.58 7.38
C LYS A 27 10.34 16.79 7.36
N ILE A 28 9.02 16.60 7.27
CA ILE A 28 8.07 17.73 7.37
C ILE A 28 8.07 18.32 8.79
N LYS A 29 8.16 17.48 9.83
CA LYS A 29 8.29 17.95 11.22
C LYS A 29 9.57 18.76 11.45
N ALA A 30 10.62 18.46 10.69
CA ALA A 30 11.88 19.21 10.71
C ALA A 30 11.88 20.47 9.79
N GLY A 31 10.75 20.82 9.16
CA GLY A 31 10.63 21.97 8.25
C GLY A 31 11.26 21.75 6.86
N ALA A 32 11.78 20.56 6.56
CA ALA A 32 12.44 20.25 5.29
C ALA A 32 11.41 19.87 4.20
N ILE A 33 10.67 20.86 3.71
CA ILE A 33 9.56 20.69 2.76
C ILE A 33 10.00 20.03 1.44
N GLU A 34 11.14 20.45 0.87
CA GLU A 34 11.62 19.90 -0.40
C GLU A 34 12.00 18.42 -0.29
N VAL A 35 12.59 18.01 0.83
CA VAL A 35 12.91 16.59 1.09
C VAL A 35 11.63 15.80 1.32
N HIS A 36 10.66 16.36 2.05
CA HIS A 36 9.35 15.74 2.25
C HIS A 36 8.66 15.47 0.90
N LYS A 37 8.58 16.45 -0.01
CA LYS A 37 7.97 16.28 -1.34
C LYS A 37 8.62 15.13 -2.13
N LYS A 38 9.96 15.07 -2.16
CA LYS A 38 10.70 13.98 -2.83
C LYS A 38 10.36 12.61 -2.23
N LEU A 39 10.29 12.50 -0.91
CA LEU A 39 9.95 11.25 -0.22
C LEU A 39 8.48 10.84 -0.48
N MET A 40 7.55 11.79 -0.52
CA MET A 40 6.15 11.52 -0.86
C MET A 40 5.98 11.04 -2.30
N LEU A 41 6.73 11.59 -3.26
CA LEU A 41 6.75 11.11 -4.64
C LEU A 41 7.26 9.67 -4.75
N VAL A 42 8.34 9.32 -4.04
CA VAL A 42 8.85 7.95 -4.01
C VAL A 42 7.84 6.99 -3.38
N ALA A 43 7.21 7.38 -2.25
CA ALA A 43 6.16 6.59 -1.62
C ALA A 43 4.96 6.37 -2.56
N LEU A 44 4.57 7.39 -3.32
CA LEU A 44 3.49 7.29 -4.30
C LEU A 44 3.83 6.29 -5.42
N ILE A 45 5.05 6.35 -5.97
CA ILE A 45 5.51 5.42 -7.02
C ILE A 45 5.52 3.98 -6.48
N LEU A 46 6.06 3.77 -5.27
CA LEU A 46 6.08 2.44 -4.64
C LEU A 46 4.67 1.90 -4.38
N SER A 47 3.75 2.76 -3.93
CA SER A 47 2.35 2.38 -3.72
C SER A 47 1.64 2.04 -5.04
N ALA A 48 1.93 2.76 -6.12
CA ALA A 48 1.40 2.45 -7.45
C ALA A 48 1.94 1.10 -7.97
N LEU A 49 3.24 0.85 -7.81
CA LEU A 49 3.86 -0.44 -8.17
C LEU A 49 3.27 -1.60 -7.37
N PHE A 50 3.06 -1.40 -6.05
CA PHE A 50 2.37 -2.38 -5.20
C PHE A 50 0.95 -2.68 -5.74
N LEU A 51 0.18 -1.64 -6.06
CA LEU A 51 -1.19 -1.84 -6.56
C LEU A 51 -1.21 -2.60 -7.89
N ILE A 52 -0.31 -2.27 -8.82
CA ILE A 52 -0.16 -2.97 -10.10
C ILE A 52 0.20 -4.45 -9.86
N SER A 53 1.18 -4.72 -9.01
CA SER A 53 1.60 -6.09 -8.70
C SER A 53 0.52 -6.90 -7.99
N TYR A 54 -0.22 -6.27 -7.06
CA TYR A 54 -1.35 -6.87 -6.36
C TYR A 54 -2.49 -7.24 -7.31
N VAL A 55 -2.90 -6.32 -8.18
CA VAL A 55 -3.96 -6.59 -9.17
C VAL A 55 -3.52 -7.67 -10.16
N ALA A 56 -2.27 -7.62 -10.65
CA ALA A 56 -1.73 -8.64 -11.53
C ALA A 56 -1.75 -10.05 -10.90
N TYR A 57 -1.37 -10.15 -9.62
CA TYR A 57 -1.45 -11.40 -8.86
C TYR A 57 -2.90 -11.89 -8.72
N HIS A 58 -3.82 -11.00 -8.34
CA HIS A 58 -5.23 -11.36 -8.17
C HIS A 58 -5.93 -11.78 -9.47
N VAL A 59 -5.55 -11.19 -10.61
CA VAL A 59 -6.05 -11.58 -11.93
C VAL A 59 -5.57 -12.99 -12.32
N GLN A 60 -4.35 -13.37 -11.94
CA GLN A 60 -3.77 -14.68 -12.27
C GLN A 60 -4.24 -15.81 -11.35
N VAL A 61 -4.40 -15.54 -10.06
CA VAL A 61 -4.69 -16.57 -9.04
C VAL A 61 -6.19 -16.66 -8.72
N GLY A 62 -6.98 -15.63 -9.04
CA GLY A 62 -8.40 -15.56 -8.70
C GLY A 62 -8.64 -15.33 -7.20
N SER A 63 -9.90 -15.48 -6.76
CA SER A 63 -10.22 -15.46 -5.33
C SER A 63 -9.91 -16.81 -4.72
N VAL A 64 -8.86 -16.90 -3.91
CA VAL A 64 -8.58 -18.09 -3.10
C VAL A 64 -9.39 -18.00 -1.81
N PRO A 65 -10.46 -18.81 -1.64
CA PRO A 65 -11.18 -18.83 -0.38
C PRO A 65 -10.26 -19.37 0.71
N TYR A 66 -10.37 -18.78 1.91
CA TYR A 66 -9.69 -19.31 3.08
C TYR A 66 -10.29 -20.69 3.41
N THR A 67 -9.51 -21.75 3.16
CA THR A 67 -9.97 -23.16 3.22
C THR A 67 -10.19 -23.66 4.65
N HIS A 68 -9.53 -23.06 5.64
CA HIS A 68 -9.57 -23.51 7.02
C HIS A 68 -10.74 -22.89 7.81
N HIS A 69 -11.51 -23.73 8.51
CA HIS A 69 -12.64 -23.30 9.36
C HIS A 69 -12.27 -23.25 10.85
N ASP A 70 -11.01 -22.93 11.14
CA ASP A 70 -10.46 -22.89 12.50
C ASP A 70 -10.58 -21.48 13.12
N TRP A 71 -10.17 -21.34 14.39
CA TRP A 71 -10.10 -20.04 15.10
C TRP A 71 -9.23 -19.00 14.39
N THR A 72 -8.34 -19.43 13.49
CA THR A 72 -7.52 -18.54 12.65
C THR A 72 -8.33 -17.79 11.60
N ARG A 73 -9.49 -18.30 11.18
CA ARG A 73 -10.37 -17.67 10.19
C ARG A 73 -10.96 -16.33 10.65
N PRO A 74 -11.61 -16.22 11.84
CA PRO A 74 -12.10 -14.92 12.31
C PRO A 74 -10.96 -13.93 12.54
N LEU A 75 -9.79 -14.37 13.03
CA LEU A 75 -8.61 -13.50 13.15
C LEU A 75 -8.14 -12.95 11.80
N TYR A 76 -8.04 -13.83 10.79
CA TYR A 76 -7.68 -13.46 9.43
C TYR A 76 -8.67 -12.45 8.84
N LEU A 77 -9.98 -12.71 8.95
CA LEU A 77 -11.02 -11.82 8.44
C LEU A 77 -11.11 -10.50 9.22
N ALA A 78 -10.85 -10.52 10.53
CA ALA A 78 -10.83 -9.33 11.37
C ALA A 78 -9.70 -8.35 10.97
N ILE A 79 -8.60 -8.85 10.40
CA ILE A 79 -7.52 -8.00 9.87
C ILE A 79 -7.78 -7.66 8.40
N LEU A 80 -8.17 -8.64 7.59
CA LEU A 80 -8.31 -8.49 6.15
C LEU A 80 -9.44 -7.52 5.78
N ILE A 81 -10.61 -7.65 6.42
CA ILE A 81 -11.78 -6.82 6.07
C ILE A 81 -11.48 -5.33 6.31
N PRO A 82 -11.04 -4.91 7.52
CA PRO A 82 -10.68 -3.51 7.74
C PRO A 82 -9.53 -3.06 6.84
N HIS A 83 -8.51 -3.89 6.63
CA HIS A 83 -7.38 -3.56 5.77
C HIS A 83 -7.82 -3.20 4.36
N VAL A 84 -8.66 -4.03 3.72
CA VAL A 84 -9.15 -3.79 2.36
C VAL A 84 -10.04 -2.55 2.29
N ILE A 85 -10.92 -2.33 3.27
CA ILE A 85 -11.79 -1.15 3.31
C ILE A 85 -10.95 0.13 3.45
N LEU A 86 -10.02 0.16 4.40
CA LEU A 86 -9.14 1.30 4.60
C LEU A 86 -8.24 1.55 3.39
N ALA A 87 -7.72 0.51 2.76
CA ALA A 87 -6.94 0.63 1.52
C ALA A 87 -7.76 1.21 0.37
N ALA A 88 -9.00 0.73 0.19
CA ALA A 88 -9.93 1.24 -0.83
C ALA A 88 -10.30 2.71 -0.61
N LEU A 89 -10.47 3.14 0.64
CA LEU A 89 -10.71 4.54 0.99
C LEU A 89 -9.45 5.41 0.84
N ASN A 90 -8.28 4.86 1.14
CA ASN A 90 -7.01 5.59 1.06
C ASN A 90 -6.64 5.95 -0.39
N ALA A 91 -6.90 5.05 -1.36
CA ALA A 91 -6.57 5.29 -2.76
C ALA A 91 -7.14 6.61 -3.35
N PRO A 92 -8.47 6.89 -3.30
CA PRO A 92 -9.01 8.16 -3.79
C PRO A 92 -8.54 9.37 -2.98
N LEU A 93 -8.30 9.22 -1.67
CA LEU A 93 -7.78 10.29 -0.83
C LEU A 93 -6.36 10.71 -1.25
N VAL A 94 -5.48 9.74 -1.51
CA VAL A 94 -4.12 10.00 -2.01
C VAL A 94 -4.16 10.72 -3.36
N VAL A 95 -5.02 10.27 -4.28
CA VAL A 95 -5.20 10.92 -5.59
C VAL A 95 -5.68 12.37 -5.41
N ALA A 96 -6.70 12.61 -4.59
CA ALA A 96 -7.18 13.95 -4.30
C ALA A 96 -6.07 14.84 -3.72
N LEU A 97 -5.29 14.33 -2.76
CA LEU A 97 -4.21 15.06 -2.13
C LEU A 97 -3.11 15.47 -3.13
N VAL A 98 -2.74 14.57 -4.04
CA VAL A 98 -1.79 14.85 -5.12
C VAL A 98 -2.34 15.88 -6.10
N CYS A 99 -3.62 15.76 -6.48
CA CYS A 99 -4.30 16.76 -7.32
C CYS A 99 -4.33 18.14 -6.65
N PHE A 100 -4.63 18.21 -5.36
CA PHE A 100 -4.57 19.47 -4.60
C PHE A 100 -3.15 20.04 -4.54
N ALA A 101 -2.14 19.18 -4.35
CA ALA A 101 -0.74 19.60 -4.32
C ALA A 101 -0.26 20.17 -5.66
N TRP A 102 -0.75 19.66 -6.80
CA TRP A 102 -0.41 20.16 -8.14
C TRP A 102 -1.17 21.42 -8.57
N ARG A 103 -2.28 21.77 -7.89
CA ARG A 103 -3.05 22.98 -8.20
C ARG A 103 -2.50 24.24 -7.52
N LYS A 104 -1.47 24.10 -6.67
CA LYS A 104 -0.70 25.19 -6.08
C LYS A 104 0.65 25.31 -6.77
#